data_AF-A0AB35IIT2-F1
#
_entry.id   AF-A0AB35IIT2-F1
#
_cell.length_a   1.000
_cell.length_b   1.000
_cell.length_c   1.000
_cell.angle_alpha   90.00
_cell.angle_beta   90.00
_cell.angle_gamma   90.00
#
_symmetry.space_group_name_H-M   'P 1'
#
loop_
_entity.id
_entity.type
_entity.pdbx_description
1 polymer ?
#
loop_
_entity_poly.entity_id
_entity_poly.type
_entity_poly.pdbx_seq_one_letter_code
_entity_poly.pdbx_strand_id
1 'polypeptide(L)'
;MPKSERGKVKYISMDMYNHYRTLMRLYFPKTIICIDSFRVLKKITVCLNSVRKRILRRYKDSQEYKLLKYRYELLLKSGDKINDEKYFFDRTLGYTTSEAGVLECVLSINKELKMA
;
A
#
# COMPACT_ATOMS: atom_id res chain seq x y z
N MET A 1 -15.12 23.11 22.50
CA MET A 1 -15.85 22.17 23.39
C MET A 1 -15.55 22.45 24.85
N PRO A 2 -16.59 22.73 25.66
CA PRO A 2 -16.53 22.75 27.11
C PRO A 2 -16.05 21.40 27.69
N LYS A 3 -15.41 21.40 28.88
CA LYS A 3 -14.90 20.16 29.52
C LYS A 3 -15.99 19.11 29.74
N SER A 4 -17.22 19.53 30.04
CA SER A 4 -18.39 18.67 30.25
C SER A 4 -18.77 17.84 29.02
N GLU A 5 -18.53 18.36 27.82
CA GLU A 5 -18.83 17.64 26.58
C GLU A 5 -17.69 16.74 26.13
N ARG A 6 -16.44 17.08 26.46
CA ARG A 6 -15.28 16.24 26.10
C ARG A 6 -15.34 14.85 26.75
N GLY A 7 -15.90 14.77 27.96
CA GLY A 7 -16.11 13.50 28.66
C GLY A 7 -17.16 12.58 28.02
N LYS A 8 -18.00 13.10 27.11
CA LYS A 8 -19.03 12.33 26.39
C LYS A 8 -18.52 11.69 25.09
N VAL A 9 -17.34 12.10 24.61
CA VAL A 9 -16.77 11.60 23.36
C VAL A 9 -16.28 10.17 23.57
N LYS A 10 -16.83 9.22 22.80
CA LYS A 10 -16.48 7.80 22.88
C LYS A 10 -15.42 7.37 21.86
N TYR A 11 -15.44 7.99 20.67
CA TYR A 11 -14.52 7.65 19.57
C TYR A 11 -13.97 8.91 18.91
N ILE A 12 -12.69 8.89 18.54
CA ILE A 12 -12.01 9.91 17.73
C ILE A 12 -11.30 9.20 16.59
N SER A 13 -11.58 9.59 15.35
CA SER A 13 -10.78 9.20 14.19
C SER A 13 -9.66 10.21 13.97
N MET A 14 -8.40 9.75 13.86
CA MET A 14 -7.24 10.62 13.66
C MET A 14 -6.22 10.06 12.66
N ASP A 15 -5.35 10.95 12.18
CA ASP A 15 -4.15 10.56 11.43
C ASP A 15 -3.11 9.91 12.34
N MET A 16 -2.16 9.17 11.75
CA MET A 16 -1.05 8.50 12.45
C MET A 16 0.03 9.45 13.03
N TYR A 17 -0.22 10.76 13.07
CA TYR A 17 0.78 11.71 13.58
C TYR A 17 0.82 11.69 15.11
N ASN A 18 1.97 11.30 15.66
CA ASN A 18 2.11 11.00 17.09
C ASN A 18 1.80 12.20 18.00
N HIS A 19 2.05 13.44 17.55
CA HIS A 19 1.72 14.62 18.35
C HIS A 19 0.21 14.78 18.55
N TYR A 20 -0.61 14.45 17.55
CA TYR A 20 -2.07 14.47 17.72
C TYR A 20 -2.53 13.40 18.69
N ARG A 21 -1.85 12.24 18.75
CA ARG A 21 -2.15 11.20 19.74
C ARG A 21 -1.97 11.71 21.17
N THR A 22 -0.86 12.41 21.45
CA THR A 22 -0.60 12.99 22.77
C THR A 22 -1.65 14.06 23.13
N LEU A 23 -1.96 14.96 22.20
CA LEU A 23 -2.98 16.00 22.39
C LEU A 23 -4.36 15.38 22.66
N MET A 24 -4.78 14.39 21.87
CA MET A 24 -6.09 13.77 22.07
C MET A 24 -6.18 13.00 23.38
N ARG A 25 -5.09 12.38 23.86
CA ARG A 25 -5.07 11.77 25.20
C ARG A 25 -5.19 12.80 26.32
N LEU A 26 -4.59 13.98 26.14
CA LEU A 26 -4.70 15.07 27.10
C LEU A 26 -6.13 15.65 27.16
N TYR A 27 -6.75 15.84 25.99
CA TYR A 27 -8.07 16.47 25.89
C TYR A 27 -9.25 15.50 26.03
N PHE A 28 -9.05 14.22 25.70
CA PHE A 28 -10.06 13.17 25.63
C PHE A 28 -9.54 11.84 26.22
N PRO A 29 -9.25 11.79 27.53
CA PRO A 29 -8.61 10.64 28.16
C PRO A 29 -9.47 9.37 28.19
N LYS A 30 -10.80 9.48 28.05
CA LYS A 30 -11.75 8.36 28.11
C LYS A 30 -12.18 7.83 26.73
N THR A 31 -11.53 8.30 25.67
CA THR A 31 -11.99 8.11 24.29
C THR A 31 -11.11 7.11 23.56
N ILE A 32 -11.74 6.25 22.75
CA ILE A 32 -11.03 5.30 21.89
C ILE A 32 -10.54 6.04 20.64
N ILE A 33 -9.25 5.92 20.35
CA ILE A 33 -8.62 6.53 19.19
C ILE A 33 -8.59 5.51 18.04
N CYS A 34 -9.29 5.82 16.96
CA CYS A 34 -9.29 5.08 15.71
C CYS A 34 -8.31 5.73 14.72
N ILE A 35 -7.46 4.93 14.08
CA ILE A 35 -6.59 5.41 13.02
C ILE A 35 -7.38 5.45 11.71
N ASP A 36 -7.25 6.55 10.96
CA ASP A 36 -7.85 6.72 9.64
C ASP A 36 -7.20 5.75 8.62
N SER A 37 -7.89 4.66 8.31
CA SER A 37 -7.43 3.60 7.40
C SER A 37 -7.15 4.11 5.99
N PHE A 38 -7.88 5.12 5.51
CA PHE A 38 -7.63 5.69 4.19
C PHE A 38 -6.27 6.37 4.11
N ARG A 39 -5.88 7.09 5.17
CA ARG A 39 -4.57 7.74 5.22
C ARG A 39 -3.44 6.72 5.33
N VAL A 40 -3.65 5.63 6.07
CA VAL A 40 -2.71 4.51 6.15
C VAL A 40 -2.49 3.90 4.75
N LEU A 41 -3.58 3.51 4.08
CA LEU A 41 -3.52 2.92 2.75
C LEU A 41 -2.86 3.87 1.74
N LYS A 42 -3.21 5.16 1.78
CA LYS A 42 -2.59 6.18 0.91
C LYS A 42 -1.07 6.28 1.16
N LYS A 43 -0.64 6.29 2.42
CA LYS A 43 0.79 6.35 2.79
C LYS A 43 1.55 5.10 2.29
N ILE A 44 0.97 3.92 2.45
CA ILE A 44 1.55 2.66 1.94
C ILE A 44 1.70 2.72 0.42
N THR A 45 0.63 3.08 -0.30
CA THR A 45 0.64 3.19 -1.76
C THR A 45 1.69 4.19 -2.27
N VAL A 46 1.86 5.33 -1.60
CA VAL A 46 2.88 6.32 -1.95
C VAL A 46 4.29 5.76 -1.72
N CYS A 47 4.50 5.11 -0.57
CA CYS A 47 5.80 4.52 -0.23
C CYS A 47 6.20 3.43 -1.23
N LEU A 48 5.29 2.49 -1.51
CA LEU A 48 5.55 1.40 -2.44
C LEU A 48 5.80 1.91 -3.86
N ASN A 49 5.03 2.90 -4.32
CA ASN A 49 5.28 3.55 -5.61
C ASN A 49 6.63 4.28 -5.67
N SER A 50 7.07 4.87 -4.57
CA SER A 50 8.39 5.51 -4.49
C SER A 50 9.50 4.49 -4.66
N VAL A 51 9.44 3.38 -3.93
CA VAL A 51 10.39 2.25 -4.05
C VAL A 51 10.38 1.69 -5.47
N ARG A 52 9.21 1.41 -6.03
CA ARG A 52 9.05 0.95 -7.42
C ARG A 52 9.69 1.92 -8.42
N LYS A 53 9.41 3.22 -8.33
CA LYS A 53 9.98 4.23 -9.24
C LYS A 53 11.50 4.32 -9.10
N ARG A 54 12.04 4.17 -7.89
CA ARG A 54 13.48 4.12 -7.65
C ARG A 54 14.13 2.92 -8.33
N ILE A 55 13.51 1.75 -8.24
CA ILE A 55 13.99 0.52 -8.89
C ILE A 55 13.83 0.62 -10.41
N LEU A 56 12.68 1.10 -10.90
CA LEU A 56 12.39 1.28 -12.33
C LEU A 56 13.47 2.10 -13.05
N ARG A 57 13.99 3.16 -12.42
CA ARG A 57 15.05 4.01 -12.99
C ARG A 57 16.38 3.28 -13.24
N ARG A 58 16.59 2.11 -12.65
CA ARG A 58 17.78 1.27 -12.86
C ARG A 58 17.72 0.47 -14.16
N TYR A 59 16.52 0.32 -14.74
CA TYR A 59 16.29 -0.46 -15.95
C TYR A 59 15.94 0.46 -17.14
N LYS A 60 16.38 0.10 -18.34
CA LYS A 60 16.05 0.80 -19.59
C LYS A 60 15.64 -0.23 -20.65
N ASP A 61 14.43 -0.08 -21.19
CA ASP A 61 13.87 -0.89 -22.29
C ASP A 61 13.89 -2.41 -22.10
N SER A 62 14.12 -2.89 -20.88
CA SER A 62 14.14 -4.30 -20.52
C SER A 62 12.75 -4.84 -20.20
N GLN A 63 12.65 -6.16 -20.04
CA GLN A 63 11.41 -6.81 -19.62
C GLN A 63 11.01 -6.35 -18.22
N GLU A 64 11.97 -6.23 -17.31
CA GLU A 64 11.77 -5.74 -15.94
C GLU A 64 11.26 -4.30 -15.94
N TYR A 65 11.78 -3.44 -16.83
CA TYR A 65 11.25 -2.09 -16.99
C TYR A 65 9.77 -2.11 -17.36
N LYS A 66 9.38 -2.94 -18.36
CA LYS A 66 7.99 -3.06 -18.80
C LYS A 66 7.09 -3.61 -17.69
N LEU A 67 7.53 -4.63 -16.97
CA LEU A 67 6.82 -5.19 -15.82
C LEU A 67 6.60 -4.12 -14.73
N LEU A 68 7.66 -3.44 -14.30
CA LEU A 68 7.57 -2.39 -13.28
C LEU A 68 6.79 -1.15 -13.72
N LYS A 69 6.69 -0.89 -15.04
CA LYS A 69 5.97 0.27 -15.59
C LYS A 69 4.49 -0.01 -15.84
N TYR A 70 4.16 -1.17 -16.40
CA TYR A 70 2.82 -1.46 -16.89
C TYR A 70 2.04 -2.44 -16.00
N ARG A 71 2.71 -3.22 -15.15
CA ARG A 71 2.08 -4.19 -14.23
C ARG A 71 2.11 -3.74 -12.77
N TYR A 72 2.45 -2.48 -12.49
CA TYR A 72 2.59 -1.98 -11.12
C TYR A 72 1.31 -2.02 -10.28
N GLU A 73 0.14 -2.03 -10.91
CA GLU A 73 -1.15 -2.09 -10.23
C GLU A 73 -1.32 -3.39 -9.44
N LEU A 74 -0.67 -4.49 -9.89
CA LEU A 74 -0.66 -5.76 -9.17
C LEU A 74 0.02 -5.65 -7.80
N LEU A 75 1.01 -4.75 -7.65
CA LEU A 75 1.66 -4.48 -6.36
C LEU A 75 0.74 -3.72 -5.37
N LEU A 76 -0.30 -3.08 -5.88
CA LEU A 76 -1.26 -2.28 -5.09
C LEU A 76 -2.58 -3.01 -4.87
N LYS A 77 -2.78 -4.15 -5.53
CA LYS A 77 -3.99 -4.96 -5.45
C LYS A 77 -3.96 -5.76 -4.14
N SER A 78 -5.11 -5.86 -3.48
CA SER A 78 -5.24 -6.71 -2.30
C SER A 78 -4.99 -8.17 -2.69
N GLY A 79 -4.26 -8.92 -1.86
CA GLY A 79 -3.86 -10.30 -2.15
C GLY A 79 -5.04 -11.24 -2.41
N ASP A 80 -6.16 -11.03 -1.71
CA ASP A 80 -7.43 -11.74 -1.90
C ASP A 80 -8.09 -11.50 -3.27
N LYS A 81 -7.69 -10.42 -3.97
CA LYS A 81 -8.24 -10.05 -5.28
C LYS A 81 -7.33 -10.43 -6.44
N ILE A 82 -6.18 -11.03 -6.18
CA ILE A 82 -5.26 -11.47 -7.22
C ILE A 82 -5.81 -12.76 -7.83
N ASN A 83 -5.99 -12.75 -9.15
CA ASN A 83 -6.55 -13.89 -9.85
C ASN A 83 -5.46 -14.90 -10.21
N ASP A 84 -5.51 -16.07 -9.58
CA ASP A 84 -4.61 -17.18 -9.90
C ASP A 84 -5.25 -18.25 -10.79
N GLU A 85 -6.57 -18.26 -10.90
CA GLU A 85 -7.32 -19.29 -11.64
C GLU A 85 -7.38 -18.99 -13.15
N LYS A 86 -7.38 -17.71 -13.52
CA LYS A 86 -7.52 -17.27 -14.90
C LYS A 86 -6.16 -17.02 -15.55
N TYR A 87 -5.84 -17.87 -16.52
CA TYR A 87 -4.64 -17.75 -17.34
C TYR A 87 -4.88 -16.88 -18.57
N PHE A 88 -3.88 -16.06 -18.91
CA PHE A 88 -3.88 -15.25 -20.13
C PHE A 88 -2.47 -15.13 -20.70
N PHE A 89 -2.36 -14.88 -22.00
CA PHE A 89 -1.06 -14.63 -22.64
C PHE A 89 -0.55 -13.24 -22.28
N ASP A 90 0.57 -13.16 -21.56
CA ASP A 90 1.21 -11.89 -21.24
C ASP A 90 2.27 -11.55 -22.29
N ARG A 91 2.06 -10.44 -23.02
CA ARG A 91 2.98 -10.00 -24.08
C ARG A 91 4.35 -9.53 -23.58
N THR A 92 4.44 -9.13 -22.31
CA THR A 92 5.71 -8.72 -21.71
C THR A 92 6.55 -9.92 -21.34
N LEU A 93 5.93 -10.95 -20.77
CA LEU A 93 6.56 -12.21 -20.37
C LEU A 93 6.79 -13.17 -21.55
N GLY A 94 5.95 -13.10 -22.58
CA GLY A 94 6.04 -13.96 -23.76
C GLY A 94 5.44 -15.35 -23.56
N TYR A 95 4.75 -15.59 -22.45
CA TYR A 95 4.08 -16.85 -22.14
C TYR A 95 2.74 -16.63 -21.42
N THR A 96 1.95 -17.70 -21.35
CA THR A 96 0.65 -17.72 -20.68
C THR A 96 0.83 -17.89 -19.17
N THR A 97 0.25 -16.99 -18.38
CA THR A 97 0.34 -16.99 -16.91
C THR A 97 -0.93 -16.42 -16.29
N SER A 98 -1.11 -16.63 -14.98
CA SER A 98 -2.11 -15.96 -14.15
C SER A 98 -1.62 -14.57 -13.68
N GLU A 99 -2.50 -13.77 -13.07
CA GLU A 99 -2.08 -12.50 -12.46
C GLU A 99 -1.08 -12.73 -11.32
N ALA A 100 -1.24 -13.81 -10.56
CA ALA A 100 -0.32 -14.17 -9.48
C ALA A 100 1.07 -14.50 -10.03
N GLY A 101 1.15 -15.23 -11.15
CA GLY A 101 2.43 -15.47 -11.82
C GLY A 101 3.11 -14.20 -12.32
N VAL A 102 2.35 -13.24 -12.87
CA VAL A 102 2.90 -11.92 -13.23
C VAL A 102 3.40 -11.18 -11.99
N LEU A 103 2.65 -11.23 -10.88
CA LEU A 103 3.06 -10.60 -9.62
C LEU A 103 4.37 -11.19 -9.10
N GLU A 104 4.52 -12.52 -9.07
CA GLU A 104 5.76 -13.19 -8.66
C GLU A 104 6.94 -12.78 -9.55
N CYS A 105 6.72 -12.67 -10.86
CA CYS A 105 7.73 -12.12 -11.76
C CYS A 105 8.12 -10.68 -11.37
N VAL A 106 7.16 -9.81 -11.05
CA VAL A 106 7.45 -8.43 -10.61
C VAL A 106 8.22 -8.40 -9.29
N LEU A 107 7.83 -9.22 -8.31
CA LEU A 107 8.47 -9.28 -6.99
C LEU A 107 9.90 -9.85 -7.06
N SER A 108 10.16 -10.75 -8.00
CA SER A 108 11.51 -11.31 -8.22
C SER A 108 12.51 -10.34 -8.85
N ILE A 109 12.06 -9.22 -9.43
CA ILE A 109 12.94 -8.19 -10.04
C ILE A 109 13.88 -7.57 -8.99
N ASN A 110 13.42 -7.39 -7.75
CA ASN A 110 14.24 -6.75 -6.72
C ASN A 110 13.93 -7.25 -5.32
N LYS A 111 14.98 -7.53 -4.54
CA LYS A 111 14.88 -7.98 -3.14
C LYS A 111 14.10 -7.00 -2.25
N GLU A 112 14.22 -5.68 -2.49
CA GLU A 112 13.47 -4.67 -1.75
C GLU A 112 11.96 -4.75 -1.98
N LEU A 113 11.52 -5.22 -3.16
CA LEU A 113 10.08 -5.43 -3.43
C LEU A 113 9.56 -6.70 -2.78
N LYS A 114 10.41 -7.73 -2.64
CA LYS A 114 10.05 -8.99 -1.99
C LYS A 114 9.97 -8.88 -0.47
N MET A 115 10.67 -7.92 0.12
CA MET A 115 10.68 -7.66 1.57
C MET A 115 9.61 -6.65 2.02
N ALA A 116 8.97 -5.95 1.07
CA ALA A 116 7.95 -4.94 1.34
C ALA A 116 6.56 -5.58 1.48
#